data_AF-A0A1W2C210-F1
#
_entry.id   AF-A0A1W2C210-F1
#
_cell.length_a   1.000
_cell.length_b   1.000
_cell.length_c   1.000
_cell.angle_alpha   90.00
_cell.angle_beta   90.00
_cell.angle_gamma   90.00
#
_symmetry.space_group_name_H-M   'P 1'
#
loop_
_entity.id
_entity.type
_entity.pdbx_description
1 polymer ?
#
loop_
_entity_poly.entity_id
_entity_poly.type
_entity_poly.pdbx_seq_one_letter_code
_entity_poly.pdbx_strand_id
1 'polypeptide(L)'
;MKKTVESLKTLSRGFIIAGVIILLLSAYYLVIKAGIPYQDPTPELQLRYTVNSHVGDELLTAGLTALIVGIVGRVVTGIIGKNVK
;
A
#
# COMPACT_ATOMS: atom_id res chain seq x y z
N MET A 1 -3.84 1.08 -30.29
CA MET A 1 -4.67 1.50 -29.12
C MET A 1 -5.04 0.35 -28.19
N LYS A 2 -5.63 -0.77 -28.68
CA LYS A 2 -6.03 -1.91 -27.80
C LYS A 2 -4.88 -2.49 -26.95
N LYS A 3 -3.69 -2.72 -27.54
CA LYS A 3 -2.50 -3.22 -26.81
C LYS A 3 -2.09 -2.31 -25.65
N THR A 4 -2.09 -1.00 -25.87
CA THR A 4 -1.73 0.01 -24.84
C THR A 4 -2.70 -0.02 -23.66
N VAL A 5 -4.02 -0.11 -23.92
CA VAL A 5 -5.04 -0.19 -22.87
C VAL A 5 -4.92 -1.49 -22.06
N GLU A 6 -4.62 -2.61 -22.70
CA GLU A 6 -4.37 -3.88 -21.99
C GLU A 6 -3.11 -3.83 -21.13
N SER A 7 -2.01 -3.25 -21.63
CA SER A 7 -0.80 -3.02 -20.82
C SER A 7 -1.08 -2.14 -19.59
N LEU A 8 -1.86 -1.07 -19.74
CA LEU A 8 -2.26 -0.20 -18.62
C LEU A 8 -3.15 -0.92 -17.60
N LYS A 9 -4.06 -1.78 -18.04
CA LYS A 9 -4.89 -2.60 -17.13
C LYS A 9 -4.03 -3.57 -16.31
N THR A 10 -3.06 -4.22 -16.94
CA THR A 10 -2.12 -5.12 -16.25
C THR A 10 -1.29 -4.36 -15.22
N LEU A 11 -0.79 -3.18 -15.60
CA LEU A 11 -0.03 -2.32 -14.68
C LEU A 11 -0.88 -1.89 -13.47
N SER A 12 -2.12 -1.42 -13.71
CA SER A 12 -3.07 -1.06 -12.66
C SER A 12 -3.36 -2.22 -11.71
N ARG A 13 -3.55 -3.44 -12.23
CA ARG A 13 -3.69 -4.64 -11.38
C ARG A 13 -2.45 -4.90 -10.54
N GLY A 14 -1.26 -4.71 -11.12
CA GLY A 14 0.02 -4.80 -10.41
C GLY A 14 0.08 -3.84 -9.23
N PHE A 15 -0.27 -2.57 -9.44
CA PHE A 15 -0.32 -1.56 -8.37
C PHE A 15 -1.32 -1.92 -7.26
N ILE A 16 -2.49 -2.46 -7.62
CA ILE A 16 -3.49 -2.91 -6.63
C ILE A 16 -2.91 -4.05 -5.78
N ILE A 17 -2.34 -5.07 -6.40
CA ILE A 17 -1.76 -6.22 -5.68
C ILE A 17 -0.59 -5.78 -4.80
N ALA A 18 0.31 -4.96 -5.35
CA ALA A 18 1.44 -4.42 -4.60
C ALA A 18 0.97 -3.58 -3.40
N GLY A 19 -0.03 -2.71 -3.59
CA GLY A 19 -0.62 -1.92 -2.52
C GLY A 19 -1.21 -2.78 -1.41
N VAL A 20 -1.97 -3.84 -1.74
CA VAL A 20 -2.50 -4.78 -0.75
C VAL A 20 -1.38 -5.47 0.03
N ILE A 21 -0.33 -5.95 -0.64
CA ILE A 21 0.81 -6.60 0.03
C ILE A 21 1.52 -5.63 0.98
N ILE A 22 1.78 -4.39 0.52
CA ILE A 22 2.42 -3.36 1.33
C ILE A 22 1.56 -3.00 2.55
N LEU A 23 0.24 -2.95 2.41
CA LEU A 23 -0.68 -2.71 3.54
C LEU A 23 -0.69 -3.86 4.55
N LEU A 24 -0.62 -5.10 4.09
CA LEU A 24 -0.48 -6.25 4.98
C LEU A 24 0.84 -6.20 5.76
N LEU A 25 1.93 -5.77 5.11
CA LEU A 25 3.21 -5.55 5.77
C LEU A 25 3.15 -4.39 6.77
N SER A 26 2.50 -3.28 6.41
CA SER A 26 2.25 -2.17 7.33
C SER A 26 1.49 -2.64 8.57
N ALA A 27 0.40 -3.40 8.39
CA ALA A 27 -0.37 -3.97 9.50
C ALA A 27 0.48 -4.90 10.38
N TYR A 28 1.36 -5.70 9.78
CA TYR A 28 2.32 -6.51 10.53
C TYR A 28 3.26 -5.65 11.39
N TYR A 29 3.82 -4.58 10.83
CA TYR A 29 4.71 -3.69 11.59
C TYR A 29 3.98 -2.91 12.68
N LEU A 30 2.81 -2.36 12.39
CA LEU A 30 2.04 -1.56 13.35
C LEU A 30 1.41 -2.41 14.45
N VAL A 31 0.80 -3.55 14.10
CA VAL A 31 0.02 -4.36 15.05
C VAL A 31 0.88 -5.41 15.75
N ILE A 32 1.76 -6.09 15.02
CA ILE A 32 2.54 -7.23 15.56
C ILE A 32 3.89 -6.78 16.11
N LYS A 33 4.61 -5.88 15.41
CA LYS A 33 5.96 -5.45 15.83
C LYS A 33 5.95 -4.26 16.79
N ALA A 34 5.19 -3.22 16.50
CA ALA A 34 5.07 -2.04 17.35
C ALA A 34 4.03 -2.27 18.45
N GLY A 35 2.82 -2.70 18.06
CA GLY A 35 1.71 -2.89 18.99
C GLY A 35 1.32 -1.58 19.67
N ILE A 36 0.94 -1.68 20.93
CA ILE A 36 0.66 -0.50 21.77
C ILE A 36 1.96 0.00 22.44
N PRO A 37 2.13 1.32 22.63
CA PRO A 37 3.23 1.83 23.45
C PRO A 37 3.22 1.22 24.85
N TYR A 38 4.38 0.79 25.32
CA TYR A 38 4.54 0.35 26.72
C TYR A 38 4.40 1.55 27.66
N GLN A 39 3.82 1.33 28.84
CA GLN A 39 3.60 2.41 29.82
C GLN A 39 4.88 2.83 30.54
N ASP A 40 5.79 1.89 30.82
CA ASP A 40 7.12 2.14 31.38
C ASP A 40 8.21 1.41 30.57
N PRO A 41 8.51 1.85 29.33
CA PRO A 41 9.49 1.18 28.49
C PRO A 41 10.91 1.45 28.97
N THR A 42 11.74 0.41 28.94
CA THR A 42 13.19 0.61 28.91
C THR A 42 13.58 1.34 27.62
N PRO A 43 14.72 2.07 27.58
CA PRO A 43 15.15 2.78 26.38
C PRO A 43 15.23 1.90 25.12
N GLU A 44 15.62 0.63 25.30
CA GLU A 44 15.67 -0.35 24.21
C GLU A 44 14.28 -0.69 23.65
N LEU A 45 13.27 -0.85 24.51
CA LEU A 45 11.90 -1.11 24.09
C LEU A 45 11.28 0.11 23.40
N GLN A 46 11.56 1.31 23.91
CA GLN A 46 11.11 2.56 23.30
C GLN A 46 11.69 2.74 21.90
N LEU A 47 12.99 2.44 21.72
CA LEU A 47 13.64 2.51 20.41
C LEU A 47 13.03 1.50 19.42
N ARG A 48 12.85 0.25 19.84
CA ARG A 48 12.22 -0.79 19.01
C ARG A 48 10.81 -0.42 18.60
N TYR A 49 10.01 0.09 19.54
CA TYR A 49 8.67 0.58 19.25
C TYR A 49 8.70 1.70 18.20
N THR A 50 9.55 2.70 18.40
CA THR A 50 9.63 3.89 17.53
C THR A 50 10.03 3.50 16.11
N VAL A 51 11.03 2.62 15.95
CA VAL A 51 11.45 2.14 14.64
C VAL A 51 10.34 1.35 13.95
N ASN A 52 9.73 0.38 14.64
CA ASN A 52 8.70 -0.46 14.03
C ASN A 52 7.42 0.31 13.70
N SER A 53 7.01 1.26 14.55
CA SER A 53 5.85 2.12 14.31
C SER A 53 6.10 3.03 13.11
N HIS A 54 7.27 3.67 13.03
CA HIS A 54 7.61 4.53 11.91
C HIS A 54 7.69 3.76 10.58
N VAL A 55 8.33 2.58 10.56
CA VAL A 55 8.34 1.71 9.37
C VAL A 55 6.92 1.32 8.96
N GLY A 56 6.08 0.96 9.93
CA GLY A 56 4.68 0.62 9.68
C GLY A 56 3.88 1.77 9.07
N ASP A 57 4.10 3.00 9.52
CA ASP A 57 3.40 4.20 9.05
C ASP A 57 3.84 4.63 7.63
N GLU A 58 5.15 4.55 7.35
CA GLU A 58 5.68 4.75 5.99
C GLU A 58 5.11 3.72 5.01
N LEU A 59 5.07 2.45 5.42
CA LEU A 59 4.44 1.38 4.62
C LEU A 59 2.94 1.61 4.45
N LEU A 60 2.24 2.14 5.46
CA LEU A 60 0.80 2.44 5.36
C LEU A 60 0.56 3.46 4.25
N THR A 61 1.31 4.56 4.29
CA THR A 61 1.22 5.65 3.32
C THR A 61 1.56 5.18 1.91
N ALA A 62 2.65 4.41 1.75
CA ALA A 62 3.05 3.84 0.47
C ALA A 62 1.99 2.85 -0.09
N GLY A 63 1.46 1.98 0.76
CA GLY A 63 0.45 0.98 0.39
C GLY A 63 -0.87 1.62 -0.03
N LEU A 64 -1.34 2.63 0.71
CA LEU A 64 -2.53 3.41 0.34
C LEU A 64 -2.33 4.15 -0.98
N THR A 65 -1.17 4.78 -1.18
CA THR A 65 -0.85 5.49 -2.42
C THR A 65 -0.86 4.53 -3.62
N ALA A 66 -0.23 3.37 -3.50
CA ALA A 66 -0.23 2.34 -4.53
C ALA A 66 -1.64 1.83 -4.86
N LEU A 67 -2.49 1.62 -3.84
CA LEU A 67 -3.89 1.24 -4.04
C LEU A 67 -4.67 2.32 -4.79
N ILE A 68 -4.54 3.59 -4.38
CA ILE A 68 -5.25 4.71 -5.03
C ILE A 68 -4.83 4.81 -6.49
N VAL A 69 -3.53 4.79 -6.78
CA VAL A 69 -3.01 4.82 -8.16
C VAL A 69 -3.55 3.64 -8.97
N GLY A 70 -3.54 2.44 -8.40
CA GLY A 70 -4.07 1.24 -9.02
C GLY A 70 -5.57 1.35 -9.35
N ILE A 71 -6.38 1.81 -8.41
CA ILE A 71 -7.83 2.00 -8.56
C ILE A 71 -8.13 3.07 -9.62
N VAL A 72 -7.47 4.23 -9.55
CA VAL A 72 -7.62 5.30 -10.55
C VAL A 72 -7.25 4.78 -11.94
N GLY A 73 -6.12 4.08 -12.08
CA GLY A 73 -5.72 3.46 -13.33
C GLY A 73 -6.76 2.48 -13.88
N ARG A 74 -7.44 1.72 -13.00
CA ARG A 74 -8.50 0.79 -13.40
C ARG A 74 -9.74 1.53 -13.90
N VAL A 75 -10.15 2.60 -13.21
CA VAL A 75 -11.30 3.42 -13.61
C VAL A 75 -11.04 4.08 -14.96
N VAL A 76 -9.88 4.73 -15.12
CA VAL A 76 -9.49 5.42 -16.37
C VAL A 76 -9.45 4.44 -17.55
N THR A 77 -8.79 3.30 -17.40
CA THR A 77 -8.75 2.28 -18.47
C THR A 77 -10.11 1.67 -18.76
N GLY A 78 -11.01 1.59 -17.77
CA GLY A 78 -12.40 1.17 -17.95
C GLY A 78 -13.22 2.16 -18.79
N ILE A 79 -13.07 3.46 -18.53
CA ILE A 79 -13.74 4.53 -19.29
C ILE A 79 -13.23 4.57 -20.74
N ILE A 80 -11.90 4.53 -20.94
CA ILE A 80 -11.31 4.53 -22.28
C ILE A 80 -11.73 3.27 -23.05
N GLY A 81 -11.70 2.11 -22.40
CA GLY A 81 -12.11 0.85 -23.03
C GLY A 81 -13.59 0.80 -23.44
N LYS A 82 -14.47 1.54 -22.75
CA LYS A 82 -15.88 1.69 -23.12
C LYS A 82 -16.07 2.62 -24.33
N ASN A 83 -15.26 3.66 -24.47
CA ASN A 83 -15.34 4.63 -25.58
C ASN A 83 -14.66 4.14 -26.87
N VAL A 84 -13.78 3.13 -26.80
CA VAL A 84 -13.06 2.55 -27.95
C VAL A 84 -13.76 1.29 -28.50
N LYS A 85 -14.82 0.80 -27.82
CA LYS A 85 -15.70 -0.26 -28.31
C LYS A 85 -16.73 0.32 -29.27
#